data_AF-A0A3B8MTZ6-F1
#
_entry.id   AF-A0A3B8MTZ6-F1
#
_cell.length_a   1.000
_cell.length_b   1.000
_cell.length_c   1.000
_cell.angle_alpha   90.00
_cell.angle_beta   90.00
_cell.angle_gamma   90.00
#
_symmetry.space_group_name_H-M   'P 1'
#
loop_
_entity.id
_entity.type
_entity.pdbx_description
1 polymer ?
#
loop_
_entity_poly.entity_id
_entity_poly.type
_entity_poly.pdbx_seq_one_letter_code
_entity_poly.pdbx_strand_id
1 'polypeptide(L)'
;MVLANKLGDIADALEQRKLYRFAEQFRGAGLSVSNNIVEGAGSDFYPEFRRFLNSARRSVFENANVIIVFALRSLVTTENANRLLDHLFVLSKQISSFEGRR
;
A
#
# COMPACT_ATOMS: atom_id res chain seq x y z
N MET A 1 5.36 6.12 -2.40
CA MET A 1 4.77 7.44 -2.65
C MET A 1 3.71 7.44 -3.76
N VAL A 2 3.96 6.86 -4.95
CA VAL A 2 2.94 6.77 -6.03
C VAL A 2 1.66 6.03 -5.60
N LEU A 3 1.78 4.93 -4.86
CA LEU A 3 0.62 4.20 -4.32
C LEU A 3 -0.21 5.07 -3.37
N ALA A 4 0.44 5.68 -2.38
CA ALA A 4 -0.20 6.57 -1.41
C ALA A 4 -0.99 7.70 -2.10
N ASN A 5 -0.40 8.32 -3.13
CA ASN A 5 -1.04 9.41 -3.85
C ASN A 5 -2.31 8.93 -4.58
N LYS A 6 -2.22 7.82 -5.33
CA LYS A 6 -3.38 7.27 -6.05
C LYS A 6 -4.51 6.83 -5.11
N LEU A 7 -4.16 6.25 -3.94
CA LEU A 7 -5.17 5.88 -2.94
C LEU A 7 -5.73 7.11 -2.22
N GLY A 8 -4.95 8.18 -2.11
CA GLY A 8 -5.40 9.51 -1.68
C GLY A 8 -6.48 10.07 -2.61
N ASP A 9 -6.24 10.08 -3.92
CA ASP A 9 -7.22 10.55 -4.91
C ASP A 9 -8.55 9.78 -4.81
N ILE A 10 -8.48 8.46 -4.61
CA ILE A 10 -9.66 7.61 -4.41
C ILE A 10 -10.34 7.93 -3.08
N ALA A 11 -9.58 8.13 -2.01
CA ALA A 11 -10.11 8.49 -0.71
C ALA A 11 -10.86 9.83 -0.76
N ASP A 12 -10.31 10.82 -1.46
CA ASP A 12 -10.94 12.13 -1.64
C ASP A 12 -12.29 12.01 -2.38
N ALA A 13 -12.34 11.18 -3.43
CA ALA A 13 -13.59 10.90 -4.15
C ALA A 13 -14.63 10.17 -3.27
N LEU A 14 -14.20 9.27 -2.38
CA LEU A 14 -15.08 8.60 -1.42
C LEU A 14 -15.59 9.55 -0.35
N GLU A 15 -14.74 10.47 0.11
CA GLU A 15 -15.11 11.50 1.09
C GLU A 15 -16.17 12.46 0.53
N GLN A 16 -16.04 12.88 -0.73
CA GLN A 16 -17.08 13.67 -1.43
C GLN A 16 -18.43 12.94 -1.48
N ARG A 17 -18.42 11.60 -1.52
CA ARG A 17 -19.60 10.73 -1.46
C ARG A 17 -20.07 10.46 -0.02
N LYS A 18 -19.46 11.11 0.98
CA LYS A 18 -19.70 10.93 2.43
C LYS A 18 -19.38 9.52 2.95
N LEU A 19 -18.50 8.80 2.25
CA LEU A 19 -18.04 7.45 2.61
C LEU A 19 -16.77 7.51 3.46
N TYR A 20 -16.80 8.31 4.54
CA TYR A 20 -15.63 8.71 5.32
C TYR A 20 -14.79 7.53 5.83
N ARG A 21 -15.44 6.50 6.39
CA ARG A 21 -14.72 5.31 6.91
C ARG A 21 -13.97 4.56 5.82
N PHE A 22 -14.50 4.53 4.60
CA PHE A 22 -13.83 3.90 3.46
C PHE A 22 -12.66 4.76 2.97
N ALA A 23 -12.83 6.09 2.96
CA ALA A 23 -11.76 7.03 2.62
C ALA A 23 -10.56 6.90 3.59
N GLU A 24 -10.81 6.85 4.90
CA GLU A 24 -9.76 6.68 5.91
C GLU A 24 -8.97 5.37 5.74
N GLN A 25 -9.66 4.27 5.45
CA GLN A 25 -9.01 2.99 5.18
C GLN A 25 -8.06 3.08 3.98
N PHE A 26 -8.43 3.79 2.92
CA PHE A 26 -7.53 3.98 1.77
C PHE A 26 -6.32 4.85 2.07
N ARG A 27 -6.48 5.93 2.84
CA ARG A 27 -5.36 6.78 3.25
C ARG A 27 -4.38 6.02 4.13
N GLY A 28 -4.88 5.27 5.12
CA GLY A 28 -4.06 4.43 5.98
C GLY A 28 -3.32 3.34 5.20
N ALA A 29 -4.03 2.64 4.31
CA ALA A 29 -3.44 1.60 3.48
C ALA A 29 -2.31 2.15 2.59
N GLY A 30 -2.55 3.28 1.92
CA GLY A 30 -1.58 3.83 0.96
C GLY A 30 -0.27 4.30 1.55
N LEU A 31 -0.27 4.77 2.81
CA LEU A 31 0.93 5.21 3.50
C LEU A 31 1.70 4.07 4.18
N SER A 32 1.01 3.00 4.60
CA SER A 32 1.61 1.95 5.44
C SER A 32 2.83 1.29 4.82
N VAL A 33 2.83 1.04 3.52
CA VAL A 33 3.97 0.41 2.85
C VAL A 33 5.18 1.34 2.80
N SER A 34 4.99 2.61 2.41
CA SER A 34 6.09 3.57 2.34
C SER A 34 6.64 3.93 3.71
N ASN A 35 5.77 4.05 4.73
CA ASN A 35 6.19 4.39 6.08
C ASN A 35 7.12 3.29 6.63
N ASN A 36 6.73 2.02 6.52
CA ASN A 36 7.58 0.91 6.94
C ASN A 36 8.94 0.92 6.21
N ILE A 37 8.99 1.18 4.90
CA ILE A 37 10.27 1.23 4.16
C ILE A 37 11.16 2.37 4.67
N VAL A 38 10.61 3.57 4.87
CA VAL A 38 11.35 4.75 5.32
C VAL A 38 11.82 4.61 6.76
N GLU A 39 10.95 4.13 7.66
CA GLU A 39 11.29 3.85 9.05
C GLU A 39 12.42 2.83 9.14
N GLY A 40 12.34 1.74 8.38
CA GLY A 40 13.40 0.75 8.32
C GLY A 40 14.70 1.25 7.72
N ALA A 41 14.63 2.14 6.72
CA ALA A 41 15.83 2.74 6.14
C ALA A 41 16.57 3.65 7.13
N GLY A 42 15.90 4.12 8.18
CA GLY A 42 16.49 4.86 9.29
C GLY A 42 17.09 3.98 10.40
N SER A 43 17.02 2.65 10.29
CA SER A 43 17.58 1.73 11.29
C SER A 43 19.11 1.71 11.25
N ASP A 44 19.75 1.66 12.43
CA ASP A 44 21.21 1.58 12.57
C ASP A 44 21.77 0.22 12.13
N PHE A 45 20.95 -0.83 12.19
CA PHE A 45 21.38 -2.21 11.92
C PHE A 45 20.47 -2.92 10.91
N TYR A 46 21.08 -3.72 10.05
CA TYR A 46 20.37 -4.46 9.00
C TYR A 46 19.29 -5.42 9.51
N PRO A 47 19.47 -6.17 10.62
CA PRO A 47 18.40 -7.04 11.14
C PRO A 47 17.13 -6.27 11.50
N GLU A 48 17.27 -5.04 12.00
CA GLU A 48 16.14 -4.16 12.30
C GLU A 48 15.47 -3.67 11.01
N PHE A 49 16.26 -3.18 10.05
CA PHE A 49 15.75 -2.78 8.74
C PHE A 49 14.96 -3.92 8.07
N ARG A 50 15.47 -5.16 8.14
CA ARG A 50 14.79 -6.33 7.58
C ARG A 50 13.41 -6.58 8.22
N ARG A 51 13.23 -6.27 9.51
CA ARG A 51 11.91 -6.39 10.16
C ARG A 51 10.91 -5.41 9.56
N PHE A 52 11.34 -4.17 9.32
CA PHE A 52 10.53 -3.15 8.66
C PHE A 52 10.22 -3.50 7.20
N LEU A 53 11.17 -4.07 6.44
CA LEU A 53 10.90 -4.56 5.08
C LEU A 53 9.86 -5.69 5.06
N ASN A 54 9.92 -6.61 6.03
CA ASN A 54 8.90 -7.64 6.17
C ASN A 54 7.52 -7.03 6.48
N SER A 55 7.44 -6.03 7.38
CA SER A 55 6.22 -5.29 7.64
C SER A 55 5.70 -4.58 6.39
N ALA A 56 6.56 -3.90 5.62
CA ALA A 56 6.19 -3.28 4.34
C ALA A 56 5.62 -4.33 3.37
N ARG A 57 6.23 -5.50 3.28
CA ARG A 57 5.75 -6.61 2.44
C ARG A 57 4.39 -7.11 2.87
N ARG A 58 4.12 -7.23 4.18
CA ARG A 58 2.80 -7.59 4.72
C ARG A 58 1.75 -6.54 4.35
N SER A 59 2.09 -5.26 4.51
CA SER A 59 1.22 -4.15 4.12
C SER A 59 0.88 -4.13 2.63
N VAL A 60 1.76 -4.64 1.75
CA VAL A 60 1.41 -4.83 0.32
C VAL A 60 0.23 -5.76 0.14
N PHE A 61 0.21 -6.90 0.84
CA PHE A 61 -0.89 -7.86 0.75
C PHE A 61 -2.17 -7.33 1.38
N GLU A 62 -2.07 -6.60 2.50
CA GLU A 62 -3.20 -5.93 3.13
C GLU A 62 -3.83 -4.90 2.19
N ASN A 63 -3.00 -4.07 1.55
CA ASN A 63 -3.44 -3.09 0.55
C ASN A 63 -4.14 -3.78 -0.63
N ALA A 64 -3.57 -4.88 -1.14
CA ALA A 64 -4.19 -5.64 -2.23
C ALA A 64 -5.59 -6.14 -1.84
N ASN A 65 -5.74 -6.69 -0.63
CA ASN A 65 -7.04 -7.13 -0.13
C ASN A 65 -8.05 -5.97 -0.02
N VAL A 66 -7.65 -4.81 0.53
CA VAL A 66 -8.48 -3.61 0.59
C VAL A 66 -8.95 -3.19 -0.81
N ILE A 67 -8.02 -3.10 -1.77
CA ILE A 67 -8.34 -2.72 -3.15
C ILE A 67 -9.35 -3.69 -3.78
N ILE A 68 -9.15 -5.00 -3.61
CA ILE A 68 -10.05 -6.03 -4.15
C ILE A 68 -11.44 -5.90 -3.53
N VAL A 69 -11.55 -5.83 -2.20
CA VAL A 69 -12.85 -5.70 -1.50
C VAL A 69 -13.59 -4.45 -1.94
N PHE A 70 -12.88 -3.35 -2.17
CA PHE A 70 -13.49 -2.08 -2.55
C PHE A 70 -13.89 -2.06 -4.03
N ALA A 71 -13.14 -2.73 -4.91
CA ALA A 71 -13.56 -2.98 -6.29
C ALA A 71 -14.85 -3.80 -6.34
N LEU A 72 -14.96 -4.87 -5.52
CA LEU A 72 -16.17 -5.68 -5.41
C LEU A 72 -17.39 -4.87 -4.93
N ARG A 73 -17.16 -3.81 -4.14
CA ARG A 73 -18.20 -2.88 -3.68
C ARG A 73 -18.45 -1.70 -4.64
N SER A 74 -17.84 -1.70 -5.83
CA SER A 74 -17.91 -0.59 -6.80
C SER A 74 -17.47 0.76 -6.20
N LEU A 75 -16.56 0.73 -5.23
CA LEU A 75 -15.95 1.92 -4.63
C LEU A 75 -14.72 2.37 -5.42
N VAL A 76 -14.09 1.45 -6.15
CA VAL A 76 -12.99 1.68 -7.09
C VAL A 76 -13.34 0.98 -8.40
N THR A 77 -13.04 1.62 -9.53
CA THR A 77 -13.23 1.00 -10.84
C THR A 77 -12.29 -0.18 -11.02
N THR A 78 -12.70 -1.21 -11.76
CA THR A 78 -11.86 -2.38 -12.05
C THR A 78 -10.54 -1.99 -12.70
N GLU A 79 -10.55 -1.01 -13.60
CA GLU A 79 -9.35 -0.45 -14.24
C GLU A 79 -8.37 0.12 -13.20
N ASN A 80 -8.84 0.96 -12.28
CA ASN A 80 -8.00 1.53 -11.24
C ASN A 80 -7.51 0.46 -10.27
N ALA A 81 -8.37 -0.49 -9.90
CA ALA A 81 -8.00 -1.60 -9.04
C ALA A 81 -6.88 -2.45 -9.66
N ASN A 82 -6.99 -2.83 -10.93
CA ASN A 82 -5.97 -3.59 -11.64
C ASN A 82 -4.63 -2.85 -11.68
N ARG A 83 -4.64 -1.55 -12.04
CA ARG A 83 -3.42 -0.73 -12.05
C ARG A 83 -2.75 -0.64 -10.68
N LEU A 84 -3.54 -0.55 -9.60
CA LEU A 84 -3.02 -0.52 -8.24
C LEU A 84 -2.44 -1.88 -7.83
N LEU A 85 -3.11 -2.97 -8.19
CA LEU A 85 -2.62 -4.34 -7.93
C LEU A 85 -1.31 -4.63 -8.69
N ASP A 86 -1.18 -4.18 -9.94
CA ASP A 86 0.07 -4.29 -10.71
C ASP A 86 1.21 -3.53 -10.04
N HIS A 87 0.94 -2.31 -9.56
CA HIS A 87 1.90 -1.52 -8.80
C HIS A 87 2.34 -2.25 -7.52
N LEU A 88 1.39 -2.82 -6.77
CA LEU A 88 1.67 -3.60 -5.56
C LEU A 88 2.49 -4.86 -5.85
N PHE A 89 2.21 -5.53 -6.97
CA PHE A 89 2.97 -6.71 -7.41
C PHE A 89 4.44 -6.37 -7.70
N VAL A 90 4.69 -5.28 -8.44
CA VAL A 90 6.05 -4.81 -8.71
C VAL A 90 6.75 -4.44 -7.40
N LEU A 91 6.07 -3.74 -6.50
CA LEU A 91 6.62 -3.33 -5.21
C LEU A 91 6.99 -4.55 -4.33
N SER A 92 6.12 -5.57 -4.29
CA SER A 92 6.38 -6.83 -3.56
C SER A 92 7.64 -7.53 -4.07
N LYS A 93 7.85 -7.55 -5.39
CA LYS A 93 9.07 -8.10 -6.01
C LYS A 93 10.30 -7.29 -5.65
N GLN A 94 10.20 -5.96 -5.64
CA GLN A 94 11.31 -5.08 -5.26
C GLN A 94 11.73 -5.29 -3.81
N ILE A 95 10.76 -5.32 -2.88
CA ILE A 95 11.02 -5.57 -1.46
C ILE A 95 11.68 -6.94 -1.27
N SER A 96 11.09 -8.00 -1.84
CA SER A 96 11.61 -9.37 -1.71
C SER A 96 13.01 -9.51 -2.32
N SER A 97 13.27 -8.85 -3.45
CA SER A 97 14.59 -8.85 -4.09
C SER A 97 15.64 -8.13 -3.25
N PHE A 98 15.26 -7.06 -2.55
CA PHE A 98 16.16 -6.31 -1.69
C PHE A 98 16.51 -7.13 -0.43
N GLU A 99 15.52 -7.78 0.20
CA GLU A 99 15.74 -8.67 1.35
C GLU A 99 16.68 -9.85 1.03
N GLY A 100 16.66 -10.37 -0.20
CA GLY A 100 17.49 -11.51 -0.62
C GLY A 100 18.90 -11.18 -1.10
N ARG A 101 19.25 -9.90 -1.28
CA ARG A 101 20.54 -9.45 -1.85
C ARG A 101 21.59 -9.07 -0.81
N ARG A 102 21.33 -9.20 0.49
CA ARG A 102 22.27 -8.91 1.59
C ARG A 102 22.17 -9.93 2.71
#